data_AF-A0A354XVI5-F1
#
_entry.id   AF-A0A354XVI5-F1
#
_cell.length_a   1.000
_cell.length_b   1.000
_cell.length_c   1.000
_cell.angle_alpha   90.00
_cell.angle_beta   90.00
_cell.angle_gamma   90.00
#
_symmetry.space_group_name_H-M   'P 1'
#
loop_
_entity.id
_entity.type
_entity.pdbx_description
1 polymer ?
#
loop_
_entity_poly.entity_id
_entity_poly.type
_entity_poly.pdbx_seq_one_letter_code
_entity_poly.pdbx_strand_id
1 'polypeptide(L)'
;AYCCRSPRSSEKVLADFCSRMNFDAVVFDAVDKNGNLIYHTNVMMEVSTQVAVVCLESIRNGEERQKVESRLSATGKVIVEISPNQVEHFAGNMLELKSRNGAPLMIMSATARKSLTMQQEKTISTYNKILSPELTTIETNGGGSARCMIAELFH
;
A
#
# COMPACT_ATOMS: atom_id res chain seq x y z
N ALA A 1 6.59 4.88 -9.89
CA ALA A 1 6.64 3.61 -9.12
C ALA A 1 7.24 3.88 -7.74
N TYR A 2 6.67 3.29 -6.68
CA TYR A 2 7.18 3.42 -5.31
C TYR A 2 7.85 2.10 -4.90
N CYS A 3 9.01 2.17 -4.27
CA CYS A 3 9.77 0.99 -3.88
C CYS A 3 10.45 1.20 -2.53
N CYS A 4 10.02 0.45 -1.52
CA CYS A 4 10.79 0.24 -0.29
C CYS A 4 12.01 -0.63 -0.60
N ARG A 5 13.20 -0.20 -0.20
CA ARG A 5 14.41 -1.02 -0.31
C ARG A 5 14.32 -2.21 0.62
N SER A 6 14.71 -3.38 0.12
CA SER A 6 14.84 -4.59 0.91
C SER A 6 15.69 -5.61 0.17
N PRO A 7 16.09 -6.72 0.82
CA PRO A 7 16.72 -7.85 0.12
C PRO A 7 15.88 -8.48 -0.99
N ARG A 8 14.60 -8.09 -1.12
CA ARG A 8 13.66 -8.56 -2.15
C ARG A 8 13.48 -7.57 -3.31
N SER A 9 14.14 -6.41 -3.28
CA SER A 9 14.07 -5.40 -4.35
C SER A 9 15.45 -5.13 -4.95
N SER A 10 15.48 -4.62 -6.20
CA SER A 10 16.70 -4.23 -6.90
C SER A 10 16.45 -2.92 -7.63
N GLU A 11 17.19 -1.87 -7.26
CA GLU A 11 17.07 -0.57 -7.93
C GLU A 11 17.41 -0.63 -9.42
N LYS A 12 18.33 -1.53 -9.82
CA LYS A 12 18.65 -1.77 -11.23
C LYS A 12 17.45 -2.31 -12.00
N VAL A 13 16.76 -3.31 -11.45
CA VAL A 13 15.56 -3.90 -12.07
C VAL A 13 14.41 -2.90 -12.06
N LEU A 14 14.26 -2.13 -10.98
CA LEU A 14 13.27 -1.05 -10.90
C LEU A 14 13.51 0.02 -11.97
N ALA A 15 14.77 0.42 -12.20
CA ALA A 15 15.11 1.41 -13.22
C ALA A 15 14.74 0.94 -14.64
N ASP A 16 15.02 -0.33 -14.97
CA ASP A 16 14.59 -0.94 -16.23
C ASP A 16 13.06 -0.96 -16.37
N PHE A 17 12.36 -1.40 -15.33
CA PHE A 17 10.90 -1.40 -15.29
C PHE A 17 10.32 0.01 -15.49
N CYS A 18 10.83 0.99 -14.75
CA CYS A 18 10.40 2.38 -14.85
C CYS A 18 10.64 2.96 -16.24
N SER A 19 11.78 2.67 -16.87
CA SER A 19 12.06 3.10 -18.24
C SER A 19 11.05 2.53 -19.24
N ARG A 20 10.70 1.24 -19.11
CA ARG A 20 9.73 0.57 -20.00
C ARG A 20 8.30 1.03 -19.78
N MET A 21 7.93 1.39 -18.56
CA MET A 21 6.58 1.83 -18.19
C MET A 21 6.41 3.36 -18.21
N ASN A 22 7.47 4.11 -18.55
CA ASN A 22 7.52 5.58 -18.46
C ASN A 22 7.13 6.12 -17.07
N PHE A 23 7.69 5.52 -16.02
CA PHE A 23 7.47 5.91 -14.64
C PHE A 23 8.71 6.55 -14.01
N ASP A 24 8.50 7.49 -13.09
CA ASP A 24 9.54 7.94 -12.17
C ASP A 24 9.63 7.01 -10.96
N ALA A 25 10.85 6.61 -10.59
CA ALA A 25 11.09 5.80 -9.39
C ALA A 25 11.14 6.68 -8.12
N VAL A 26 10.39 6.28 -7.10
CA VAL A 26 10.48 6.82 -5.74
C VAL A 26 10.95 5.68 -4.83
N VAL A 27 12.25 5.68 -4.54
CA VAL A 27 12.89 4.69 -3.67
C VAL A 27 13.09 5.29 -2.29
N PHE A 28 12.84 4.49 -1.25
CA PHE A 28 12.95 4.88 0.16
C PHE A 28 13.25 3.67 1.05
N ASP A 29 13.72 3.92 2.26
CA ASP A 29 13.90 2.93 3.33
C ASP A 29 12.75 2.99 4.34
N ALA A 30 12.28 1.83 4.80
CA ALA A 30 11.21 1.77 5.81
C ALA A 30 11.42 0.63 6.82
N VAL A 31 10.95 0.85 8.04
CA VAL A 31 11.01 -0.12 9.14
C VAL A 31 9.64 -0.38 9.78
N ASP A 32 9.45 -1.57 10.32
CA ASP A 32 8.30 -1.94 11.13
C ASP A 32 8.33 -1.27 12.52
N LYS A 33 7.33 -1.54 13.35
CA LYS A 33 7.25 -0.97 14.71
C LYS A 33 8.43 -1.36 15.62
N ASN A 34 9.09 -2.48 15.32
CA ASN A 34 10.21 -3.03 16.09
C ASN A 34 11.57 -2.56 15.54
N GLY A 35 11.58 -1.78 14.47
CA GLY A 35 12.80 -1.29 13.81
C GLY A 35 13.40 -2.26 12.79
N ASN A 36 12.71 -3.37 12.45
CA ASN A 36 13.17 -4.26 11.39
C ASN A 36 12.82 -3.70 10.02
N LEU A 37 13.64 -3.98 9.00
CA LEU A 37 13.36 -3.55 7.63
C LEU A 37 12.02 -4.12 7.13
N ILE A 38 11.19 -3.26 6.53
CA ILE A 38 10.01 -3.70 5.80
C ILE A 38 10.46 -4.36 4.50
N TYR A 39 10.12 -5.64 4.34
CA TYR A 39 10.63 -6.44 3.22
C TYR A 39 9.81 -6.26 1.94
N HIS A 40 8.50 -6.00 2.02
CA HIS A 40 7.66 -5.71 0.85
C HIS A 40 6.95 -4.35 0.98
N THR A 41 7.01 -3.54 -0.09
CA THR A 41 6.34 -2.23 -0.14
C THR A 41 4.83 -2.35 0.11
N ASN A 42 4.21 -3.43 -0.39
CA ASN A 42 2.78 -3.68 -0.29
C ASN A 42 2.28 -4.06 1.12
N VAL A 43 3.15 -4.12 2.12
CA VAL A 43 2.75 -4.28 3.53
C VAL A 43 2.42 -2.93 4.14
N MET A 44 3.08 -1.86 3.69
CA MET A 44 2.96 -0.52 4.28
C MET A 44 2.28 0.52 3.37
N MET A 45 2.07 0.20 2.09
CA MET A 45 1.59 1.16 1.11
C MET A 45 0.69 0.50 0.07
N GLU A 46 -0.39 1.21 -0.26
CA GLU A 46 -1.19 1.00 -1.46
C GLU A 46 -1.46 2.32 -2.17
N VAL A 47 -1.35 2.33 -3.50
CA VAL A 47 -1.55 3.52 -4.34
C VAL A 47 -2.62 3.20 -5.39
N SER A 48 -3.84 3.69 -5.14
CA SER A 48 -4.99 3.54 -6.03
C SER A 48 -5.17 4.78 -6.93
N THR A 49 -6.24 4.80 -7.73
CA THR A 49 -6.53 5.93 -8.63
C THR A 49 -6.67 7.25 -7.87
N GLN A 50 -7.41 7.27 -6.75
CA GLN A 50 -7.71 8.50 -5.99
C GLN A 50 -7.06 8.55 -4.61
N VAL A 51 -6.86 7.40 -3.97
CA VAL A 51 -6.39 7.30 -2.57
C VAL A 51 -5.01 6.65 -2.53
N ALA A 52 -4.15 7.12 -1.63
CA ALA A 52 -2.94 6.42 -1.26
C ALA A 52 -2.97 6.09 0.24
N VAL A 53 -3.00 4.80 0.56
CA VAL A 53 -2.86 4.32 1.94
C VAL A 53 -1.38 4.12 2.20
N VAL A 54 -0.81 4.75 3.24
CA VAL A 54 0.64 4.71 3.46
C VAL A 54 1.00 4.87 4.94
N CYS A 55 1.95 4.09 5.44
CA CYS A 55 2.57 4.33 6.74
C CYS A 55 3.80 5.23 6.58
N LEU A 56 3.62 6.55 6.70
CA LEU A 56 4.74 7.50 6.60
C LEU A 56 5.67 7.41 7.82
N GLU A 57 5.16 7.01 8.99
CA GLU A 57 5.96 6.78 10.20
C GLU A 57 7.03 5.69 10.01
N SER A 58 6.76 4.68 9.17
CA SER A 58 7.74 3.63 8.85
C SER A 58 8.96 4.17 8.11
N ILE A 59 8.86 5.33 7.45
CA ILE A 59 9.97 5.98 6.74
C ILE A 59 10.69 6.92 7.71
N ARG A 60 11.76 6.42 8.36
CA ARG A 60 12.47 7.17 9.42
C ARG A 60 13.30 8.34 8.90
N ASN A 61 13.79 8.25 7.66
CA ASN A 61 14.49 9.36 7.02
C ASN A 61 13.47 10.46 6.65
N GLY A 62 13.62 11.65 7.25
CA GLY A 62 12.69 12.76 7.06
C GLY A 62 12.62 13.27 5.61
N GLU A 63 13.74 13.26 4.88
CA GLU A 63 13.79 13.69 3.48
C GLU A 63 13.10 12.69 2.57
N GLU A 64 13.32 11.38 2.77
CA GLU A 64 12.64 10.34 2.01
C GLU A 64 11.13 10.33 2.28
N ARG A 65 10.73 10.51 3.55
CA ARG A 65 9.32 10.61 3.93
C ARG A 65 8.64 11.79 3.24
N GLN A 66 9.25 12.97 3.32
CA GLN A 66 8.74 14.17 2.65
C GLN A 66 8.67 13.97 1.13
N LYS A 67 9.67 13.31 0.54
CA LYS A 67 9.68 13.00 -0.89
C LYS A 67 8.52 12.07 -1.27
N VAL A 68 8.26 11.02 -0.50
CA VAL A 68 7.12 10.11 -0.75
C VAL A 68 5.80 10.85 -0.66
N GLU A 69 5.57 11.58 0.43
CA GLU A 69 4.36 12.38 0.65
C GLU A 69 4.14 13.41 -0.46
N SER A 70 5.19 14.18 -0.81
CA SER A 70 5.13 15.20 -1.86
C SER A 70 4.81 14.60 -3.22
N ARG A 71 5.40 13.44 -3.56
CA ARG A 71 5.12 12.75 -4.82
C ARG A 71 3.68 12.23 -4.88
N LEU A 72 3.16 11.65 -3.80
CA LEU A 72 1.77 11.20 -3.74
C LEU A 72 0.82 12.38 -3.95
N SER A 73 1.02 13.47 -3.20
CA SER A 73 0.23 14.69 -3.29
C SER A 73 0.30 15.33 -4.69
N ALA A 74 1.49 15.39 -5.30
CA ALA A 74 1.67 15.92 -6.66
C ALA A 74 0.91 15.13 -7.74
N THR A 75 0.60 13.85 -7.48
CA THR A 75 -0.23 13.02 -8.37
C THR A 75 -1.73 13.06 -8.01
N GLY A 76 -2.14 14.01 -7.18
CA GLY A 76 -3.53 14.27 -6.80
C GLY A 76 -4.12 13.23 -5.85
N LYS A 77 -3.29 12.42 -5.18
CA LYS A 77 -3.77 11.38 -4.25
C LYS A 77 -4.22 11.99 -2.94
N VAL A 78 -5.36 11.51 -2.44
CA VAL A 78 -5.76 11.72 -1.05
C VAL A 78 -5.00 10.73 -0.19
N ILE A 79 -4.10 11.25 0.65
CA ILE A 79 -3.29 10.42 1.54
C ILE A 79 -4.13 9.99 2.74
N VAL A 80 -4.18 8.68 2.96
CA VAL A 80 -4.73 8.03 4.15
C VAL A 80 -3.55 7.45 4.91
N GLU A 81 -3.05 8.21 5.88
CA GLU A 81 -1.93 7.77 6.70
C GLU A 81 -2.38 6.67 7.66
N ILE A 82 -1.68 5.53 7.68
CA ILE A 82 -1.89 4.42 8.60
C ILE A 82 -0.75 4.31 9.61
N SER A 83 -1.05 3.83 10.80
CA SER A 83 -0.04 3.64 11.85
C SER A 83 0.74 2.33 11.68
N PRO A 84 1.92 2.19 12.32
CA PRO A 84 2.64 0.91 12.34
C PRO A 84 1.80 -0.24 12.92
N ASN A 85 0.89 0.04 13.86
CA ASN A 85 -0.03 -0.97 14.38
C ASN A 85 -1.04 -1.42 13.30
N GLN A 86 -1.56 -0.50 12.50
CA GLN A 86 -2.46 -0.83 11.38
C GLN A 86 -1.73 -1.60 10.28
N VAL A 87 -0.43 -1.32 10.04
CA VAL A 87 0.42 -2.11 9.14
C VAL A 87 0.47 -3.58 9.57
N GLU A 88 0.66 -3.86 10.86
CA GLU A 88 0.64 -5.24 11.41
C GLU A 88 -0.72 -5.92 11.29
N HIS A 89 -1.79 -5.14 11.16
CA HIS A 89 -3.14 -5.61 10.87
C HIS A 89 -3.46 -5.54 9.37
N PHE A 90 -2.44 -5.54 8.51
CA PHE A 90 -2.55 -5.62 7.05
C PHE A 90 -3.21 -4.41 6.37
N ALA A 91 -3.29 -3.25 7.02
CA ALA A 91 -3.91 -2.06 6.43
C ALA A 91 -3.15 -1.50 5.22
N GLY A 92 -1.86 -1.81 5.03
CA GLY A 92 -1.15 -1.48 3.79
C GLY A 92 -1.34 -2.53 2.67
N ASN A 93 -1.83 -3.73 3.00
CA ASN A 93 -2.02 -4.84 2.06
C ASN A 93 -3.40 -4.78 1.36
N MET A 94 -3.79 -3.58 0.97
CA MET A 94 -5.00 -3.30 0.21
C MET A 94 -4.69 -3.24 -1.29
N LEU A 95 -5.70 -3.44 -2.12
CA LEU A 95 -5.60 -3.27 -3.56
C LEU A 95 -6.89 -2.67 -4.14
N GLU A 96 -6.75 -1.65 -4.98
CA GLU A 96 -7.88 -1.19 -5.80
C GLU A 96 -8.10 -2.10 -7.00
N LEU A 97 -9.34 -2.58 -7.18
CA LEU A 97 -9.79 -3.30 -8.38
C LEU A 97 -10.95 -2.56 -9.03
N LYS A 98 -11.20 -2.87 -10.30
CA LYS A 98 -12.42 -2.44 -11.00
C LYS A 98 -13.45 -3.56 -10.98
N SER A 99 -14.67 -3.24 -10.58
CA SER A 99 -15.80 -4.16 -10.69
C SER A 99 -16.16 -4.37 -12.17
N ARG A 100 -17.04 -5.34 -12.46
CA ARG A 100 -17.57 -5.60 -13.82
C ARG A 100 -18.20 -4.36 -14.49
N ASN A 101 -18.74 -3.43 -13.71
CA ASN A 101 -19.32 -2.19 -14.22
C ASN A 101 -18.33 -1.00 -14.21
N GLY A 102 -17.05 -1.26 -13.95
CA GLY A 102 -16.01 -0.24 -13.89
C GLY A 102 -15.91 0.52 -12.56
N ALA A 103 -16.82 0.29 -11.61
CA ALA A 103 -16.75 0.96 -10.31
C ALA A 103 -15.51 0.51 -9.49
N PRO A 104 -14.81 1.44 -8.84
CA PRO A 104 -13.62 1.13 -8.05
C PRO A 104 -13.98 0.43 -6.73
N LEU A 105 -13.25 -0.64 -6.43
CA LEU A 105 -13.38 -1.47 -5.25
C LEU A 105 -12.07 -1.43 -4.48
N MET A 106 -12.09 -1.11 -3.19
CA MET A 106 -10.91 -1.27 -2.33
C MET A 106 -11.02 -2.62 -1.63
N ILE A 107 -10.17 -3.56 -2.02
CA ILE A 107 -10.11 -4.90 -1.42
C ILE A 107 -9.11 -4.87 -0.26
N MET A 108 -9.53 -5.32 0.91
CA MET A 108 -8.70 -5.47 2.11
C MET A 108 -9.21 -6.65 2.92
N SER A 109 -8.49 -7.13 3.94
CA SER A 109 -9.08 -8.12 4.85
C SER A 109 -10.04 -7.47 5.85
N ALA A 110 -10.90 -8.29 6.47
CA ALA A 110 -11.71 -7.84 7.60
C ALA A 110 -10.83 -7.35 8.78
N THR A 111 -9.67 -7.98 9.00
CA THR A 111 -8.66 -7.53 9.98
C THR A 111 -8.18 -6.11 9.68
N ALA A 112 -7.78 -5.85 8.43
CA ALA A 112 -7.36 -4.54 7.98
C ALA A 112 -8.45 -3.49 8.18
N ARG A 113 -9.68 -3.80 7.75
CA ARG A 113 -10.81 -2.87 7.91
C ARG A 113 -11.10 -2.55 9.37
N LYS A 114 -11.12 -3.55 10.26
CA LYS A 114 -11.35 -3.37 11.71
C LYS A 114 -10.27 -2.50 12.38
N SER A 115 -9.07 -2.47 11.82
CA SER A 115 -7.98 -1.63 12.33
C SER A 115 -8.10 -0.15 11.94
N LEU A 116 -8.88 0.18 10.90
CA LEU A 116 -9.05 1.55 10.44
C LEU A 116 -9.85 2.38 11.44
N THR A 117 -9.49 3.64 11.54
CA THR A 117 -10.35 4.64 12.19
C THR A 117 -11.56 4.92 11.29
N MET A 118 -12.66 5.38 11.91
CA MET A 118 -13.86 5.81 11.17
C MET A 118 -13.54 6.85 10.09
N GLN A 119 -12.59 7.76 10.35
CA GLN A 119 -12.22 8.80 9.38
C GLN A 119 -11.44 8.22 8.19
N GLN A 120 -10.50 7.30 8.43
CA GLN A 120 -9.78 6.62 7.34
C GLN A 120 -10.75 5.79 6.48
N GLU A 121 -11.64 5.01 7.10
CA GLU A 121 -12.64 4.21 6.38
C GLU A 121 -13.58 5.09 5.56
N LYS A 122 -14.03 6.22 6.13
CA LYS A 122 -14.88 7.19 5.42
C LYS A 122 -14.15 7.81 4.22
N THR A 123 -12.88 8.18 4.36
CA THR A 123 -12.07 8.73 3.26
C THR A 123 -11.94 7.72 2.13
N ILE A 124 -11.59 6.46 2.44
CA ILE A 124 -11.51 5.39 1.43
C ILE A 124 -12.88 5.17 0.77
N SER A 125 -13.95 5.10 1.57
CA SER A 125 -15.31 4.85 1.10
C SER A 125 -15.88 5.96 0.22
N THR A 126 -15.29 7.16 0.26
CA THR A 126 -15.67 8.27 -0.62
C THR A 126 -15.33 7.99 -2.08
N TYR A 127 -14.23 7.25 -2.33
CA TYR A 127 -13.72 6.98 -3.67
C TYR A 127 -13.90 5.53 -4.11
N ASN A 128 -13.99 4.60 -3.15
CA ASN A 128 -14.02 3.16 -3.41
C ASN A 128 -15.13 2.49 -2.62
N LYS A 129 -15.78 1.49 -3.20
CA LYS A 129 -16.57 0.55 -2.38
C LYS A 129 -15.61 -0.41 -1.67
N ILE A 130 -15.63 -0.45 -0.34
CA ILE A 130 -14.81 -1.38 0.44
C ILE A 130 -15.39 -2.79 0.39
N LEU A 131 -14.55 -3.77 0.08
CA LEU A 131 -14.83 -5.20 0.26
C LEU A 131 -13.80 -5.80 1.22
N SER A 132 -14.30 -6.44 2.27
CA SER A 132 -13.47 -6.91 3.40
C SER A 132 -13.77 -8.36 3.78
N PRO A 133 -13.35 -9.36 2.99
CA PRO A 133 -13.49 -10.77 3.35
C PRO A 133 -12.69 -11.13 4.61
N GLU A 134 -13.18 -12.13 5.34
CA GLU A 134 -12.44 -12.76 6.45
C GLU A 134 -11.33 -13.64 5.84
N LEU A 135 -10.07 -13.34 6.16
CA LEU A 135 -8.88 -14.01 5.60
C LEU A 135 -8.00 -14.66 6.69
N THR A 136 -8.53 -14.86 7.89
CA THR A 136 -7.80 -15.29 9.09
C THR A 136 -6.88 -16.49 8.87
N THR A 137 -7.33 -17.51 8.14
CA THR A 137 -6.52 -18.70 7.85
C THR A 137 -5.27 -18.38 7.04
N ILE A 138 -5.38 -17.49 6.04
CA ILE A 138 -4.24 -17.08 5.20
C ILE A 138 -3.30 -16.18 6.00
N GLU A 139 -3.85 -15.22 6.73
CA GLU A 139 -3.08 -14.27 7.53
C GLU A 139 -2.25 -14.98 8.62
N THR A 140 -2.86 -15.95 9.31
CA THR A 140 -2.24 -16.67 10.42
C THR A 140 -1.15 -17.64 9.96
N ASN A 141 -1.33 -18.30 8.80
CA ASN A 141 -0.41 -19.36 8.36
C ASN A 141 0.59 -18.90 7.30
N GLY A 142 0.26 -17.88 6.49
CA GLY A 142 1.03 -17.49 5.30
C GLY A 142 1.70 -16.12 5.37
N GLY A 143 1.37 -15.29 6.37
CA GLY A 143 1.95 -13.94 6.52
C GLY A 143 1.58 -12.94 5.42
N GLY A 144 0.61 -13.28 4.56
CA GLY A 144 0.04 -12.42 3.52
C GLY A 144 -1.44 -12.14 3.76
N SER A 145 -1.98 -11.14 3.08
CA SER A 145 -3.40 -10.77 3.16
C SER A 145 -3.97 -10.52 1.75
N ALA A 146 -5.05 -9.75 1.65
CA ALA A 146 -5.87 -9.60 0.44
C ALA A 146 -5.04 -9.33 -0.83
N ARG A 147 -4.15 -8.33 -0.83
CA ARG A 147 -3.34 -8.01 -2.00
C ARG A 147 -2.37 -9.13 -2.40
N CYS A 148 -1.82 -9.86 -1.44
CA CYS A 148 -0.91 -10.97 -1.74
C CYS A 148 -1.62 -12.16 -2.42
N MET A 149 -2.95 -12.20 -2.42
CA MET A 149 -3.76 -13.25 -3.05
C MET A 149 -4.26 -12.87 -4.46
N ILE A 150 -3.89 -11.68 -4.95
CA ILE A 150 -4.40 -11.11 -6.21
C ILE A 150 -3.22 -10.76 -7.11
N ALA A 151 -3.30 -11.19 -8.37
CA ALA A 151 -2.37 -10.79 -9.42
C ALA A 151 -3.14 -10.03 -10.50
N GLU A 152 -2.75 -8.79 -10.76
CA GLU A 152 -3.31 -8.02 -11.87
C GLU A 152 -2.68 -8.47 -13.19
N LEU A 153 -3.53 -8.73 -14.18
CA LEU A 153 -3.11 -8.97 -15.55
C LEU A 153 -3.26 -7.66 -16.33
N PHE A 154 -2.13 -7.08 -16.73
CA PHE A 154 -2.09 -5.90 -17.59
C PHE A 154 -2.09 -6.35 -19.05
N HIS A 155 -3.07 -5.89 -19.83
CA HIS A 155 -3.23 -6.16 -21.26
C HIS A 155 -3.13 -4.87 -22.07
#